data_AF-A0A816Q2H0-F1
#
_entry.id   AF-A0A816Q2H0-F1
#
_cell.length_a   1.000
_cell.length_b   1.000
_cell.length_c   1.000
_cell.angle_alpha   90.00
_cell.angle_beta   90.00
_cell.angle_gamma   90.00
#
_symmetry.space_group_name_H-M   'P 1'
#
loop_
_entity.id
_entity.type
_entity.pdbx_description
1 polymer ?
#
loop_
_entity_poly.entity_id
_entity_poly.type
_entity_poly.pdbx_seq_one_letter_code
_entity_poly.pdbx_strand_id
1 'polypeptide(L)'
;MVPKMTSMAVARPVCSHSCLFLSFSLVSLLFFFFFSNSLLSDPNLRISRGTVETGINVFVAELPRSLNYGLLDKYWSSPPDSRIPSDPDHPTRRPGKYPENPLIKQYSAEYWIMGDLETPPEKRIGSFAKRVFSESEADVVFVPFFATLSAEMELGNGKGSFRKRSGNEDYQRQRQVLDFLKNTQAWKRSGGRDHVFVLTDPVAMWHVRHEIALSILLVVDFGGWFRLDSKSFNPSTSFPERIEHTQVSVIKDVIVPYTHLLPRLHLSRNQRRHSLLYFKGAKHRHRGGLIREKLWDLLVDEHDIVMEEGFPNATGREQSIRGMRNSEFCLHPAGDTPTSCRLFDAIQSLCIPVIVSDNIELPFEGILDYSEFSVFVSVTDALTPKWLAYHLRSFSERDKESFRSRMAKVQSVFVYDNGRADGIGPIQPDGAVNHIWKKVQQKVPMVKEAVIRERRKPVGTSVPLRCQCI
;
A
#
# COMPACT_ATOMS: atom_id res chain seq x y z
N MET A 1 -24.03 -9.34 73.31
CA MET A 1 -25.13 -10.31 73.12
C MET A 1 -26.20 -9.62 72.29
N VAL A 2 -26.55 -10.19 71.13
CA VAL A 2 -27.56 -9.67 70.19
C VAL A 2 -28.96 -9.88 70.77
N PRO A 3 -29.94 -9.00 70.48
CA PRO A 3 -31.09 -9.45 69.69
C PRO A 3 -31.58 -8.45 68.62
N LYS A 4 -32.21 -9.01 67.57
CA LYS A 4 -32.92 -8.37 66.45
C LYS A 4 -34.26 -7.74 66.89
N MET A 5 -34.72 -6.68 66.21
CA MET A 5 -36.02 -6.65 65.47
C MET A 5 -36.32 -5.33 64.70
N THR A 6 -36.66 -5.51 63.41
CA THR A 6 -37.69 -4.88 62.54
C THR A 6 -38.06 -3.37 62.56
N SER A 7 -37.90 -2.74 61.38
CA SER A 7 -38.85 -1.96 60.53
C SER A 7 -39.88 -1.00 61.16
N MET A 8 -39.94 0.25 60.65
CA MET A 8 -41.17 0.84 60.05
C MET A 8 -40.91 2.12 59.25
N ALA A 9 -41.82 2.38 58.30
CA ALA A 9 -41.76 3.32 57.18
C ALA A 9 -42.14 4.77 57.53
N VAL A 10 -41.73 5.72 56.66
CA VAL A 10 -42.25 7.10 56.65
C VAL A 10 -42.70 7.47 55.23
N ALA A 11 -43.91 8.02 55.17
CA ALA A 11 -44.69 8.35 53.98
C ALA A 11 -44.24 9.64 53.27
N ARG A 12 -44.56 9.72 51.97
CA ARG A 12 -44.51 10.94 51.15
C ARG A 12 -45.72 11.84 51.42
N PRO A 13 -45.62 13.13 51.09
CA PRO A 13 -46.65 13.74 50.27
C PRO A 13 -46.07 14.46 49.03
N VAL A 14 -46.93 14.52 48.01
CA VAL A 14 -46.75 15.08 46.67
C VAL A 14 -47.09 16.57 46.69
N CYS A 15 -46.27 17.41 46.04
CA CYS A 15 -46.74 18.71 45.55
C CYS A 15 -45.92 19.22 44.33
N SER A 16 -46.62 19.32 43.19
CA SER A 16 -46.61 20.38 42.17
C SER A 16 -45.28 21.01 41.71
N HIS A 17 -44.75 20.54 40.57
CA HIS A 17 -43.73 21.25 39.76
C HIS A 17 -44.10 21.31 38.26
N SER A 18 -45.38 21.45 37.93
CA SER A 18 -45.84 21.53 36.54
C SER A 18 -45.72 22.92 35.88
N CYS A 19 -45.13 23.91 36.56
CA CYS A 19 -44.91 25.25 35.98
C CYS A 19 -43.43 25.58 35.68
N LEU A 20 -42.48 24.70 36.03
CA LEU A 20 -41.03 24.92 35.78
C LEU A 20 -40.50 24.28 34.49
N PHE A 21 -41.27 23.37 33.87
CA PHE A 21 -40.84 22.68 32.64
C PHE A 21 -41.12 23.45 31.34
N LEU A 22 -42.07 24.39 31.34
CA LEU A 22 -42.39 25.20 30.15
C LEU A 22 -41.41 26.36 29.94
N SER A 23 -40.80 26.90 31.00
CA SER A 23 -39.78 27.95 30.87
C SER A 23 -38.41 27.40 30.45
N PHE A 24 -38.06 26.17 30.85
CA PHE A 24 -36.82 25.52 30.41
C PHE A 24 -36.85 25.08 28.94
N SER A 25 -38.03 24.72 28.42
CA SER A 25 -38.21 24.34 27.01
C SER A 25 -37.95 25.52 26.04
N LEU A 26 -38.41 26.72 26.38
CA LEU A 26 -38.24 27.92 25.53
C LEU A 26 -36.81 28.46 25.55
N VAL A 27 -36.11 28.38 26.68
CA VAL A 27 -34.69 28.77 26.77
C VAL A 27 -33.79 27.79 26.01
N SER A 28 -34.13 26.49 25.99
CA SER A 28 -33.40 25.49 25.22
C SER A 28 -33.58 25.68 23.70
N LEU A 29 -34.78 26.03 23.23
CA LEU A 29 -35.04 26.31 21.82
C LEU A 29 -34.36 27.59 21.30
N LEU A 30 -34.24 28.62 22.14
CA LEU A 30 -33.48 29.84 21.82
C LEU A 30 -31.96 29.62 21.84
N PHE A 31 -31.45 28.76 22.72
CA PHE A 31 -30.05 28.32 22.68
C PHE A 31 -29.75 27.48 21.43
N PHE A 32 -30.68 26.62 21.01
CA PHE A 32 -30.53 25.88 19.75
C PHE A 32 -30.53 26.81 18.53
N PHE A 33 -31.37 27.85 18.48
CA PHE A 33 -31.38 28.81 17.37
C PHE A 33 -30.17 29.77 17.34
N PHE A 34 -29.61 30.13 18.50
CA PHE A 34 -28.39 30.94 18.57
C PHE A 34 -27.10 30.13 18.36
N PHE A 35 -27.08 28.82 18.68
CA PHE A 35 -25.95 27.94 18.35
C PHE A 35 -26.05 27.30 16.96
N SER A 36 -27.24 27.18 16.36
CA SER A 36 -27.40 26.61 15.01
C SER A 36 -27.00 27.58 13.90
N ASN A 37 -26.99 28.90 14.16
CA ASN A 37 -26.67 29.92 13.16
C ASN A 37 -25.20 30.38 13.15
N SER A 38 -24.34 29.80 13.99
CA SER A 38 -22.88 30.02 13.95
C SER A 38 -22.07 28.82 13.42
N LEU A 39 -22.75 27.83 12.84
CA LEU A 39 -22.14 26.66 12.17
C LEU A 39 -22.65 26.50 10.73
N LEU A 40 -22.79 27.63 10.01
CA LEU A 40 -22.60 27.61 8.56
C LEU A 40 -21.10 27.72 8.32
N SER A 41 -20.45 26.57 8.32
CA SER A 41 -19.08 26.43 7.83
C SER A 41 -19.04 26.93 6.39
N ASP A 42 -18.44 28.10 6.19
CA ASP A 42 -17.99 28.53 4.87
C ASP A 42 -17.09 27.42 4.29
N PRO A 43 -17.42 26.80 3.14
CA PRO A 43 -16.58 25.76 2.55
C PRO A 43 -15.22 26.30 2.07
N ASN A 44 -14.98 27.61 2.15
CA ASN A 44 -13.74 28.25 1.70
C ASN A 44 -12.80 28.71 2.82
N LEU A 45 -13.13 28.52 4.10
CA LEU A 45 -12.16 28.72 5.18
C LEU A 45 -11.30 27.46 5.37
N ARG A 46 -10.44 27.21 4.38
CA ARG A 46 -9.18 26.51 4.63
C ARG A 46 -8.41 27.35 5.64
N ILE A 47 -8.47 26.96 6.92
CA ILE A 47 -7.39 27.28 7.86
C ILE A 47 -6.16 26.61 7.26
N SER A 48 -5.45 27.37 6.41
CA SER A 48 -4.06 27.13 6.09
C SER A 48 -3.30 27.37 7.39
N ARG A 49 -3.34 26.38 8.29
CA ARG A 49 -2.17 26.11 9.11
C ARG A 49 -1.14 25.63 8.10
N GLY A 50 -0.41 26.59 7.54
CA GLY A 50 0.91 26.34 7.01
C GLY A 50 1.77 25.85 8.16
N THR A 51 1.62 24.57 8.53
CA THR A 51 2.82 23.81 8.85
C THR A 51 3.65 23.94 7.60
N VAL A 52 4.72 24.74 7.67
CA VAL A 52 5.87 24.48 6.82
C VAL A 52 6.10 22.98 7.00
N GLU A 53 5.72 22.17 6.01
CA GLU A 53 5.98 20.74 6.06
C GLU A 53 7.50 20.63 6.04
N THR A 54 8.10 20.62 7.22
CA THR A 54 9.51 20.32 7.39
C THR A 54 9.65 18.88 6.95
N GLY A 55 10.33 18.67 5.82
CA GLY A 55 10.54 17.34 5.26
C GLY A 55 11.11 16.35 6.29
N ILE A 56 11.00 15.06 5.99
CA ILE A 56 11.45 14.00 6.90
C ILE A 56 12.97 13.87 6.88
N ASN A 57 13.62 13.85 8.05
CA ASN A 57 15.06 13.56 8.13
C ASN A 57 15.29 12.05 8.02
N VAL A 58 16.05 11.63 7.01
CA VAL A 58 16.31 10.21 6.72
C VAL A 58 17.79 9.93 6.81
N PHE A 59 18.19 9.02 7.70
CA PHE A 59 19.54 8.46 7.68
C PHE A 59 19.55 7.22 6.78
N VAL A 60 20.59 7.06 5.96
CA VAL A 60 20.74 5.87 5.09
C VAL A 60 21.69 4.90 5.77
N ALA A 61 21.22 3.71 6.12
CA ALA A 61 22.07 2.69 6.73
C ALA A 61 23.25 2.34 5.80
N GLU A 62 24.46 2.23 6.37
CA GLU A 62 25.72 2.04 5.63
C GLU A 62 25.94 0.60 5.15
N LEU A 63 24.96 0.03 4.46
CA LEU A 63 25.07 -1.31 3.90
C LEU A 63 26.11 -1.34 2.76
N PRO A 64 26.92 -2.42 2.64
CA PRO A 64 27.82 -2.62 1.51
C PRO A 64 27.10 -2.49 0.16
N ARG A 65 27.77 -1.87 -0.83
CA ARG A 65 27.22 -1.69 -2.19
C ARG A 65 26.77 -3.01 -2.85
N SER A 66 27.37 -4.15 -2.47
CA SER A 66 26.98 -5.49 -2.92
C SER A 66 25.53 -5.89 -2.57
N LEU A 67 24.87 -5.15 -1.67
CA LEU A 67 23.48 -5.34 -1.26
C LEU A 67 22.50 -4.37 -1.95
N ASN A 68 23.00 -3.43 -2.77
CA ASN A 68 22.16 -2.46 -3.52
C ASN A 68 22.62 -2.29 -4.97
N TYR A 69 23.20 -1.15 -5.36
CA TYR A 69 23.63 -0.88 -6.73
C TYR A 69 24.65 -1.91 -7.27
N GLY A 70 25.44 -2.54 -6.40
CA GLY A 70 26.32 -3.65 -6.79
C GLY A 70 25.58 -4.95 -7.12
N LEU A 71 24.35 -5.11 -6.62
CA LEU A 71 23.49 -6.24 -6.98
C LEU A 71 22.95 -6.11 -8.40
N LEU A 72 22.76 -4.89 -8.91
CA LEU A 72 22.46 -4.65 -10.33
C LEU A 72 23.59 -5.18 -11.23
N ASP A 73 24.85 -4.96 -10.85
CA ASP A 73 26.00 -5.47 -11.62
C ASP A 73 25.94 -7.00 -11.72
N LYS A 74 25.50 -7.68 -10.65
CA LYS A 74 25.30 -9.14 -10.63
C LYS A 74 24.11 -9.56 -11.52
N TYR A 75 22.99 -8.84 -11.47
CA TYR A 75 21.84 -9.07 -12.36
C TYR A 75 22.23 -8.95 -13.84
N TRP A 76 22.88 -7.86 -14.24
CA TRP A 76 23.27 -7.64 -15.63
C TRP A 76 24.29 -8.67 -16.14
N SER A 77 24.98 -9.35 -15.22
CA SER A 77 25.90 -10.44 -15.54
C SER A 77 25.22 -11.82 -15.57
N SER A 78 23.97 -11.93 -15.13
CA SER A 78 23.23 -13.20 -15.06
C SER A 78 22.74 -13.66 -16.44
N PRO A 79 22.38 -14.96 -16.59
CA PRO A 79 21.66 -15.42 -17.77
C PRO A 79 20.23 -14.84 -17.82
N PRO A 80 19.55 -14.94 -18.98
CA PRO A 80 18.15 -14.54 -19.13
C PRO A 80 17.22 -15.23 -18.15
N ASP A 81 16.20 -14.51 -17.68
CA ASP A 81 15.19 -15.07 -16.79
C ASP A 81 14.32 -16.09 -17.54
N SER A 82 14.54 -17.36 -17.24
CA SER A 82 13.83 -18.47 -17.87
C SER A 82 12.33 -18.55 -17.57
N ARG A 83 11.82 -17.74 -16.62
CA ARG A 83 10.40 -17.69 -16.26
C ARG A 83 9.56 -16.93 -17.29
N ILE A 84 10.19 -16.14 -18.16
CA ILE A 84 9.52 -15.41 -19.24
C ILE A 84 10.02 -15.88 -20.61
N PRO A 85 9.16 -15.95 -21.65
CA PRO A 85 9.57 -16.43 -22.96
C PRO A 85 10.64 -15.58 -23.66
N SER A 86 10.68 -14.28 -23.34
CA SER A 86 11.64 -13.32 -23.88
C SER A 86 11.97 -12.29 -22.81
N ASP A 87 13.23 -12.29 -22.38
CA ASP A 87 13.76 -11.32 -21.43
C ASP A 87 14.21 -10.05 -22.17
N PRO A 88 13.62 -8.87 -21.89
CA PRO A 88 14.01 -7.62 -22.54
C PRO A 88 15.43 -7.13 -22.17
N ASP A 89 16.03 -7.65 -21.09
CA ASP A 89 17.30 -7.14 -20.55
C ASP A 89 18.55 -7.78 -21.17
N HIS A 90 18.45 -9.00 -21.69
CA HIS A 90 19.60 -9.74 -22.25
C HIS A 90 19.94 -9.49 -23.72
N PRO A 91 19.00 -9.13 -24.63
CA PRO A 91 19.40 -8.70 -25.98
C PRO A 91 20.09 -7.33 -25.97
N THR A 92 19.79 -6.47 -24.98
CA THR A 92 20.42 -5.15 -24.80
C THR A 92 20.74 -4.91 -23.34
N ARG A 93 21.88 -5.44 -22.86
CA ARG A 93 22.34 -5.21 -21.49
C ARG A 93 22.56 -3.72 -21.23
N ARG A 94 22.07 -3.21 -20.09
CA ARG A 94 22.19 -1.80 -19.69
C ARG A 94 22.73 -1.68 -18.26
N PRO A 95 24.02 -1.97 -18.03
CA PRO A 95 24.63 -1.91 -16.71
C PRO A 95 24.32 -0.59 -15.99
N GLY A 96 24.04 -0.66 -14.70
CA GLY A 96 23.68 0.50 -13.86
C GLY A 96 22.22 0.95 -13.93
N LYS A 97 21.42 0.46 -14.89
CA LYS A 97 19.97 0.71 -14.92
C LYS A 97 19.21 -0.35 -14.11
N TYR A 98 18.03 0.01 -13.60
CA TYR A 98 17.12 -0.99 -13.06
C TYR A 98 16.57 -1.88 -14.20
N PRO A 99 16.34 -3.19 -13.96
CA PRO A 99 15.85 -4.12 -14.98
C PRO A 99 14.53 -3.70 -15.65
N GLU A 100 14.39 -3.97 -16.95
CA GLU A 100 13.14 -3.85 -17.69
C GLU A 100 12.30 -5.13 -17.64
N ASN A 101 12.86 -6.24 -17.15
CA ASN A 101 12.12 -7.48 -16.90
C ASN A 101 10.84 -7.18 -16.09
N PRO A 102 9.64 -7.48 -16.62
CA PRO A 102 8.38 -7.10 -15.99
C PRO A 102 8.12 -7.80 -14.64
N LEU A 103 8.76 -8.94 -14.37
CA LEU A 103 8.68 -9.61 -13.07
C LEU A 103 9.40 -8.80 -11.98
N ILE A 104 10.42 -8.02 -12.34
CA ILE A 104 11.24 -7.22 -11.42
C ILE A 104 10.81 -5.76 -11.42
N LYS A 105 10.63 -5.16 -12.61
CA LYS A 105 10.41 -3.71 -12.79
C LYS A 105 9.24 -3.16 -11.99
N GLN A 106 8.15 -3.93 -11.86
CA GLN A 106 6.94 -3.51 -11.16
C GLN A 106 7.16 -3.27 -9.65
N TYR A 107 8.27 -3.76 -9.09
CA TYR A 107 8.62 -3.69 -7.67
C TYR A 107 9.85 -2.80 -7.41
N SER A 108 10.13 -1.84 -8.30
CA SER A 108 11.36 -1.02 -8.32
C SER A 108 11.47 0.08 -7.26
N ALA A 109 10.59 0.14 -6.27
CA ALA A 109 10.55 1.24 -5.30
C ALA A 109 11.89 1.47 -4.57
N GLU A 110 12.59 0.38 -4.22
CA GLU A 110 13.90 0.42 -3.55
C GLU A 110 14.95 1.22 -4.32
N TYR A 111 14.95 1.12 -5.64
CA TYR A 111 15.89 1.78 -6.53
C TYR A 111 15.63 3.29 -6.60
N TRP A 112 14.37 3.68 -6.75
CA TRP A 112 13.99 5.09 -6.89
C TRP A 112 14.09 5.86 -5.56
N ILE A 113 13.73 5.22 -4.45
CA ILE A 113 13.89 5.80 -3.11
C ILE A 113 15.37 6.01 -2.80
N MET A 114 16.22 5.00 -3.07
CA MET A 114 17.65 5.14 -2.88
C MET A 114 18.24 6.21 -3.80
N GLY A 115 17.81 6.27 -5.06
CA GLY A 115 18.27 7.28 -6.02
C GLY A 115 17.99 8.72 -5.60
N ASP A 116 16.83 8.99 -5.00
CA ASP A 116 16.53 10.30 -4.40
C ASP A 116 17.49 10.62 -3.23
N LEU A 117 17.67 9.68 -2.30
CA LEU A 117 18.54 9.87 -1.13
C LEU A 117 20.02 10.00 -1.50
N GLU A 118 20.48 9.32 -2.55
CA GLU A 118 21.84 9.43 -3.10
C GLU A 118 22.04 10.68 -3.98
N THR A 119 20.96 11.37 -4.37
CA THR A 119 21.08 12.64 -5.08
C THR A 119 21.78 13.68 -4.20
N PRO A 120 22.81 14.39 -4.68
CA PRO A 120 23.49 15.42 -3.90
C PRO A 120 22.53 16.48 -3.36
N PRO A 121 22.69 16.96 -2.11
CA PRO A 121 21.74 17.89 -1.48
C PRO A 121 21.39 19.12 -2.34
N GLU A 122 22.37 19.69 -3.03
CA GLU A 122 22.22 20.85 -3.90
C GLU A 122 21.42 20.57 -5.19
N LYS A 123 21.27 19.28 -5.56
CA LYS A 123 20.50 18.82 -6.73
C LYS A 123 19.18 18.14 -6.36
N ARG A 124 18.95 17.83 -5.08
CA ARG A 124 17.74 17.12 -4.60
C ARG A 124 16.56 18.07 -4.42
N ILE A 125 16.21 18.77 -5.50
CA ILE A 125 15.12 19.74 -5.53
C ILE A 125 13.78 18.99 -5.53
N GLY A 126 12.83 19.44 -4.71
CA GLY A 126 11.48 18.89 -4.68
C GLY A 126 11.32 17.62 -3.86
N SER A 127 12.39 17.07 -3.26
CA SER A 127 12.27 15.94 -2.34
C SER A 127 11.71 16.38 -0.99
N PHE A 128 10.75 15.62 -0.51
CA PHE A 128 10.20 15.70 0.84
C PHE A 128 11.15 15.10 1.87
N ALA A 129 12.08 14.22 1.46
CA ALA A 129 13.07 13.64 2.34
C ALA A 129 14.38 14.45 2.33
N LYS A 130 14.90 14.70 3.53
CA LYS A 130 16.23 15.26 3.75
C LYS A 130 17.15 14.15 4.26
N ARG A 131 18.07 13.70 3.40
CA ARG A 131 19.16 12.83 3.87
C ARG A 131 19.99 13.55 4.93
N VAL A 132 20.13 12.92 6.09
CA VAL A 132 21.05 13.31 7.15
C VAL A 132 22.18 12.29 7.25
N PHE A 133 23.34 12.73 7.76
CA PHE A 133 24.55 11.91 7.86
C PHE A 133 24.85 11.48 9.30
N SER A 134 23.98 11.83 10.24
CA SER A 134 24.03 11.38 11.63
C SER A 134 22.74 10.65 12.00
N GLU A 135 22.87 9.48 12.62
CA GLU A 135 21.74 8.70 13.14
C GLU A 135 20.93 9.45 14.20
N SER A 136 21.50 10.44 14.88
CA SER A 136 20.84 11.23 15.94
C SER A 136 19.91 12.32 15.39
N GLU A 137 20.11 12.73 14.15
CA GLU A 137 19.32 13.78 13.47
C GLU A 137 18.12 13.20 12.69
N ALA A 138 18.08 11.87 12.56
CA ALA A 138 17.14 11.16 11.73
C ALA A 138 15.80 10.93 12.43
N ASP A 139 14.71 11.13 11.69
CA ASP A 139 13.39 10.65 12.09
C ASP A 139 13.25 9.15 11.83
N VAL A 140 13.86 8.65 10.76
CA VAL A 140 13.85 7.26 10.34
C VAL A 140 15.19 6.85 9.72
N VAL A 141 15.47 5.54 9.74
CA VAL A 141 16.62 4.93 9.07
C VAL A 141 16.16 4.17 7.84
N PHE A 142 16.50 4.64 6.65
CA PHE A 142 16.26 3.89 5.41
C PHE A 142 17.26 2.73 5.29
N VAL A 143 16.76 1.55 4.96
CA VAL A 143 17.56 0.36 4.71
C VAL A 143 17.74 0.17 3.20
N PRO A 144 18.91 0.52 2.62
CA PRO A 144 19.14 0.44 1.18
C PRO A 144 19.53 -0.99 0.76
N PHE A 145 18.62 -1.94 0.93
CA PHE A 145 18.75 -3.30 0.41
C PHE A 145 17.84 -3.47 -0.79
N PHE A 146 18.38 -3.93 -1.92
CA PHE A 146 17.60 -4.24 -3.10
C PHE A 146 16.97 -5.64 -2.96
N ALA A 147 16.01 -5.74 -2.04
CA ALA A 147 15.37 -6.97 -1.61
C ALA A 147 14.57 -7.65 -2.73
N THR A 148 13.87 -6.85 -3.55
CA THR A 148 13.16 -7.38 -4.73
C THR A 148 14.15 -8.01 -5.69
N LEU A 149 15.20 -7.29 -6.06
CA LEU A 149 16.19 -7.78 -7.02
C LEU A 149 16.88 -9.06 -6.48
N SER A 150 17.22 -9.07 -5.20
CA SER A 150 17.80 -10.24 -4.53
C SER A 150 16.91 -11.48 -4.62
N ALA A 151 15.62 -11.33 -4.32
CA ALA A 151 14.67 -12.44 -4.31
C ALA A 151 14.35 -12.93 -5.73
N GLU A 152 14.15 -12.03 -6.67
CA GLU A 152 13.83 -12.37 -8.06
C GLU A 152 15.00 -13.05 -8.78
N MET A 153 16.24 -12.66 -8.51
CA MET A 153 17.42 -13.38 -9.01
C MET A 153 17.50 -14.81 -8.47
N GLU A 154 17.16 -15.03 -7.20
CA GLU A 154 17.12 -16.38 -6.61
C GLU A 154 16.00 -17.22 -7.23
N LEU A 155 14.81 -16.62 -7.45
CA LEU A 155 13.69 -17.28 -8.12
C LEU A 155 13.96 -17.62 -9.58
N GLY A 156 14.68 -16.76 -10.31
CA GLY A 156 15.09 -17.00 -11.69
C GLY A 156 16.10 -18.14 -11.82
N ASN A 157 16.94 -18.36 -10.80
CA ASN A 157 17.99 -19.37 -10.79
C ASN A 157 17.54 -20.74 -10.23
N GLY A 158 16.45 -20.83 -9.45
CA GLY A 158 16.09 -22.04 -8.70
C GLY A 158 14.66 -22.56 -8.92
N LYS A 159 14.53 -23.76 -9.50
CA LYS A 159 13.26 -24.53 -9.62
C LYS A 159 12.78 -25.04 -8.25
N GLY A 160 12.21 -24.17 -7.41
CA GLY A 160 11.50 -24.55 -6.18
C GLY A 160 12.36 -24.63 -4.90
N SER A 161 13.60 -24.13 -4.93
CA SER A 161 14.49 -24.07 -3.75
C SER A 161 14.38 -22.78 -2.94
N PHE A 162 13.66 -21.75 -3.41
CA PHE A 162 13.59 -20.43 -2.75
C PHE A 162 13.26 -20.49 -1.25
N ARG A 163 12.39 -21.42 -0.83
CA ARG A 163 12.02 -21.56 0.59
C ARG A 163 13.08 -22.25 1.45
N LYS A 164 14.09 -22.87 0.86
CA LYS A 164 15.20 -23.49 1.58
C LYS A 164 16.23 -22.41 1.93
N ARG A 165 16.84 -22.53 3.12
CA ARG A 165 17.94 -21.65 3.56
C ARG A 165 19.29 -22.10 2.99
N SER A 166 19.50 -23.41 2.91
CA SER A 166 20.75 -23.98 2.39
C SER A 166 20.88 -23.74 0.90
N GLY A 167 22.01 -23.16 0.48
CA GLY A 167 22.29 -22.87 -0.93
C GLY A 167 21.46 -21.73 -1.54
N ASN A 168 20.75 -20.95 -0.72
CA ASN A 168 19.97 -19.80 -1.16
C ASN A 168 20.78 -18.53 -0.92
N GLU A 169 21.17 -17.83 -1.98
CA GLU A 169 21.99 -16.64 -1.86
C GLU A 169 21.17 -15.43 -1.37
N ASP A 170 19.89 -15.35 -1.71
CA ASP A 170 18.98 -14.32 -1.20
C ASP A 170 18.86 -14.40 0.33
N TYR A 171 18.72 -15.60 0.90
CA TYR A 171 18.77 -15.83 2.34
C TYR A 171 20.07 -15.31 2.96
N GLN A 172 21.21 -15.59 2.33
CA GLN A 172 22.51 -15.11 2.81
C GLN A 172 22.59 -13.58 2.83
N ARG A 173 22.11 -12.91 1.76
CA ARG A 173 22.04 -11.45 1.70
C ARG A 173 21.10 -10.87 2.76
N GLN A 174 19.92 -11.46 2.95
CA GLN A 174 18.98 -11.06 4.00
C GLN A 174 19.59 -11.16 5.41
N ARG A 175 20.32 -12.25 5.69
CA ARG A 175 21.06 -12.40 6.95
C ARG A 175 22.16 -11.36 7.10
N GLN A 176 22.95 -11.13 6.06
CA GLN A 176 24.00 -10.12 6.05
C GLN A 176 23.45 -8.72 6.36
N VAL A 177 22.31 -8.34 5.77
CA VAL A 177 21.61 -7.08 6.07
C VAL A 177 21.27 -7.00 7.56
N LEU A 178 20.64 -8.04 8.12
CA LEU A 178 20.24 -8.01 9.53
C LEU A 178 21.41 -8.04 10.50
N ASP A 179 22.43 -8.84 10.23
CA ASP A 179 23.60 -8.92 11.07
C ASP A 179 24.36 -7.59 11.07
N PHE A 180 24.41 -6.88 9.93
CA PHE A 180 24.93 -5.51 9.88
C PHE A 180 24.08 -4.55 10.73
N LEU A 181 22.78 -4.47 10.43
CA LEU A 181 21.88 -3.51 11.08
C LEU A 181 21.82 -3.70 12.60
N LYS A 182 21.68 -4.94 13.09
CA LYS A 182 21.60 -5.24 14.53
C LYS A 182 22.82 -4.79 15.32
N ASN A 183 23.96 -4.60 14.66
CA ASN A 183 25.18 -4.13 15.29
C ASN A 183 25.30 -2.60 15.36
N THR A 184 24.46 -1.84 14.63
CA THR A 184 24.43 -0.37 14.63
C THR A 184 23.85 0.21 15.92
N GLN A 185 24.18 1.48 16.21
CA GLN A 185 23.61 2.18 17.37
C GLN A 185 22.12 2.51 17.13
N ALA A 186 21.75 2.91 15.91
CA ALA A 186 20.37 3.13 15.51
C ALA A 186 19.48 1.93 15.81
N TRP A 187 19.90 0.72 15.41
CA TRP A 187 19.11 -0.48 15.69
C TRP A 187 18.99 -0.75 17.20
N LYS A 188 20.10 -0.68 17.94
CA LYS A 188 20.10 -0.91 19.40
C LYS A 188 19.20 0.08 20.13
N ARG A 189 19.11 1.32 19.63
CA ARG A 189 18.31 2.42 20.19
C ARG A 189 16.81 2.24 20.01
N SER A 190 16.37 1.66 18.89
CA SER A 190 14.96 1.56 18.51
C SER A 190 14.40 0.13 18.45
N GLY A 191 15.28 -0.88 18.52
CA GLY A 191 14.94 -2.25 18.19
C GLY A 191 14.55 -2.44 16.73
N GLY A 192 15.00 -1.56 15.82
CA GLY A 192 14.65 -1.56 14.40
C GLY A 192 13.32 -0.87 14.07
N ARG A 193 12.55 -0.41 15.06
CA ARG A 193 11.20 0.16 14.84
C ARG A 193 11.16 1.39 13.96
N ASP A 194 12.23 2.21 13.99
CA ASP A 194 12.41 3.41 13.16
C ASP A 194 13.09 3.12 11.82
N HIS A 195 13.34 1.85 11.49
CA HIS A 195 13.92 1.46 10.21
C HIS A 195 12.83 1.27 9.15
N VAL A 196 13.10 1.72 7.94
CA VAL A 196 12.21 1.63 6.78
C VAL A 196 12.77 0.58 5.82
N PHE A 197 12.05 -0.53 5.65
CA PHE A 197 12.41 -1.60 4.71
C PHE A 197 11.46 -1.60 3.50
N VAL A 198 12.02 -1.82 2.31
CA VAL A 198 11.24 -1.95 1.06
C VAL A 198 10.97 -3.41 0.75
N LEU A 199 9.71 -3.82 0.78
CA LEU A 199 9.23 -5.18 0.55
C LEU A 199 8.09 -5.15 -0.47
N THR A 200 8.36 -4.51 -1.61
CA THR A 200 7.39 -4.38 -2.70
C THR A 200 7.12 -5.69 -3.40
N ASP A 201 8.11 -6.57 -3.52
CA ASP A 201 7.88 -7.93 -4.00
C ASP A 201 7.26 -8.83 -2.89
N PRO A 202 6.20 -9.61 -3.17
CA PRO A 202 5.54 -10.48 -2.19
C PRO A 202 6.41 -11.57 -1.55
N VAL A 203 7.63 -11.84 -2.05
CA VAL A 203 8.63 -12.73 -1.45
C VAL A 203 9.90 -12.01 -0.98
N ALA A 204 10.00 -10.68 -1.13
CA ALA A 204 11.11 -9.90 -0.57
C ALA A 204 11.24 -10.13 0.95
N MET A 205 12.48 -10.25 1.43
CA MET A 205 12.84 -10.50 2.83
C MET A 205 12.20 -11.77 3.45
N TRP A 206 11.72 -12.72 2.63
CA TRP A 206 10.92 -13.89 3.06
C TRP A 206 11.45 -14.59 4.31
N HIS A 207 12.75 -14.85 4.38
CA HIS A 207 13.32 -15.70 5.42
C HIS A 207 13.47 -15.01 6.77
N VAL A 208 13.42 -13.68 6.78
CA VAL A 208 13.68 -12.86 7.97
C VAL A 208 12.52 -11.92 8.31
N ARG A 209 11.36 -12.08 7.65
CA ARG A 209 10.16 -11.24 7.86
C ARG A 209 9.79 -11.03 9.31
N HIS A 210 9.78 -12.11 10.10
CA HIS A 210 9.46 -12.04 11.53
C HIS A 210 10.44 -11.15 12.32
N GLU A 211 11.72 -11.09 11.91
CA GLU A 211 12.74 -10.31 12.61
C GLU A 211 12.64 -8.80 12.32
N ILE A 212 12.01 -8.43 11.20
CA ILE A 212 11.80 -7.03 10.78
C ILE A 212 10.34 -6.56 10.92
N ALA A 213 9.46 -7.43 11.41
CA ALA A 213 8.03 -7.16 11.52
C ALA A 213 7.70 -5.90 12.34
N LEU A 214 8.58 -5.46 13.25
CA LEU A 214 8.38 -4.28 14.09
C LEU A 214 8.82 -2.96 13.44
N SER A 215 9.54 -3.04 12.32
CA SER A 215 10.01 -1.91 11.52
C SER A 215 8.86 -1.29 10.70
N ILE A 216 9.11 -0.14 10.08
CA ILE A 216 8.23 0.41 9.05
C ILE A 216 8.46 -0.37 7.76
N LEU A 217 7.44 -1.03 7.25
CA LEU A 217 7.50 -1.78 5.99
C LEU A 217 6.80 -0.99 4.89
N LEU A 218 7.50 -0.85 3.75
CA LEU A 218 6.92 -0.37 2.50
C LEU A 218 6.51 -1.60 1.68
N VAL A 219 5.21 -1.84 1.56
CA VAL A 219 4.65 -3.04 0.92
C VAL A 219 3.65 -2.63 -0.16
N VAL A 220 3.40 -3.49 -1.14
CA VAL A 220 2.39 -3.21 -2.18
C VAL A 220 0.96 -3.58 -1.77
N ASP A 221 0.84 -4.51 -0.83
CA ASP A 221 -0.37 -4.94 -0.18
C ASP A 221 -0.04 -5.73 1.10
N PHE A 222 -1.07 -6.11 1.84
CA PHE A 222 -0.95 -6.98 3.02
C PHE A 222 -1.38 -8.43 2.76
N GLY A 223 -1.83 -8.78 1.56
CA GLY A 223 -2.38 -10.10 1.24
C GLY A 223 -1.40 -11.25 1.44
N GLY A 224 -0.13 -11.03 1.07
CA GLY A 224 0.96 -11.98 1.32
C GLY A 224 1.29 -12.20 2.81
N TRP A 225 0.86 -11.28 3.68
CA TRP A 225 1.21 -11.18 5.09
C TRP A 225 0.07 -11.59 6.03
N PHE A 226 -1.18 -11.43 5.60
CA PHE A 226 -2.37 -11.89 6.33
C PHE A 226 -2.52 -13.41 6.40
N ARG A 227 -1.56 -14.18 5.87
CA ARG A 227 -1.50 -15.63 6.06
C ARG A 227 -1.10 -15.95 7.51
N LEU A 228 -2.03 -15.72 8.40
CA LEU A 228 -2.13 -16.49 9.62
C LEU A 228 -2.28 -17.95 9.25
N ASP A 229 -1.30 -18.74 9.67
CA ASP A 229 -1.51 -19.76 10.69
C ASP A 229 -2.87 -20.45 10.66
N SER A 230 -3.32 -20.89 9.48
CA SER A 230 -4.42 -21.85 9.34
C SER A 230 -4.09 -23.20 10.00
N LYS A 231 -2.87 -23.38 10.51
CA LYS A 231 -2.48 -24.45 11.43
C LYS A 231 -2.84 -24.19 12.91
N SER A 232 -3.24 -22.97 13.26
CA SER A 232 -3.70 -22.60 14.62
C SER A 232 -5.23 -22.65 14.78
N PHE A 233 -5.97 -22.99 13.71
CA PHE A 233 -7.42 -23.10 13.75
C PHE A 233 -7.82 -24.35 14.56
N ASN A 234 -8.16 -24.14 15.83
CA ASN A 234 -8.80 -25.15 16.67
C ASN A 234 -10.32 -25.03 16.45
N PRO A 235 -11.02 -26.06 15.93
CA PRO A 235 -12.45 -25.99 15.59
C PRO A 235 -13.40 -25.77 16.79
N SER A 236 -12.86 -25.69 18.00
CA SER A 236 -13.62 -25.62 19.26
C SER A 236 -13.92 -24.20 19.75
N THR A 237 -13.43 -23.15 19.08
CA THR A 237 -13.76 -21.75 19.40
C THR A 237 -14.59 -21.10 18.30
N SER A 238 -15.86 -20.83 18.59
CA SER A 238 -16.87 -20.27 17.68
C SER A 238 -16.72 -18.75 17.44
N PHE A 239 -15.55 -18.29 16.99
CA PHE A 239 -15.35 -16.93 16.47
C PHE A 239 -14.26 -16.91 15.37
N PRO A 240 -14.62 -16.83 14.08
CA PRO A 240 -13.67 -16.59 13.01
C PRO A 240 -13.50 -15.08 12.81
N GLU A 241 -12.91 -14.36 13.77
CA GLU A 241 -12.91 -12.88 13.68
C GLU A 241 -11.64 -12.18 14.17
N ARG A 242 -10.50 -12.87 14.20
CA ARG A 242 -9.22 -12.20 14.46
C ARG A 242 -8.16 -12.66 13.47
N ILE A 243 -7.92 -11.82 12.47
CA ILE A 243 -6.65 -11.83 11.77
C ILE A 243 -5.62 -11.29 12.78
N GLU A 244 -4.80 -12.13 13.40
CA GLU A 244 -3.61 -11.64 14.09
C GLU A 244 -2.66 -10.98 13.07
N HIS A 245 -2.71 -9.66 13.03
CA HIS A 245 -1.82 -8.79 12.27
C HIS A 245 -0.39 -8.82 12.85
N THR A 246 0.24 -9.99 12.92
CA THR A 246 1.51 -10.15 13.65
C THR A 246 2.71 -9.57 12.89
N GLN A 247 2.58 -9.35 11.58
CA GLN A 247 3.70 -8.94 10.73
C GLN A 247 3.51 -7.59 10.01
N VAL A 248 2.29 -7.24 9.64
CA VAL A 248 1.96 -5.96 8.97
C VAL A 248 0.81 -5.25 9.63
N SER A 249 0.80 -3.93 9.58
CA SER A 249 -0.24 -3.09 10.17
C SER A 249 -0.32 -1.72 9.49
N VAL A 250 -1.55 -1.28 9.17
CA VAL A 250 -1.86 0.09 8.69
C VAL A 250 -1.32 1.19 9.61
N ILE A 251 -1.04 0.89 10.88
CA ILE A 251 -0.60 1.86 11.89
C ILE A 251 0.85 2.29 11.67
N LYS A 252 1.70 1.37 11.22
CA LYS A 252 3.14 1.62 11.05
C LYS A 252 3.61 1.47 9.61
N ASP A 253 2.96 0.61 8.83
CA ASP A 253 3.38 0.29 7.47
C ASP A 253 2.76 1.24 6.46
N VAL A 254 3.38 1.31 5.30
CA VAL A 254 2.92 2.14 4.18
C VAL A 254 2.70 1.24 2.99
N ILE A 255 1.49 1.28 2.46
CA ILE A 255 1.17 0.66 1.18
C ILE A 255 1.67 1.60 0.07
N VAL A 256 2.50 1.08 -0.82
CA VAL A 256 3.13 1.82 -1.91
C VAL A 256 2.65 1.28 -3.26
N PRO A 257 2.55 2.11 -4.31
CA PRO A 257 2.05 1.65 -5.59
C PRO A 257 3.06 0.70 -6.27
N TYR A 258 2.55 -0.23 -7.08
CA TYR A 258 3.39 -0.92 -8.05
C TYR A 258 3.87 0.11 -9.09
N THR A 259 5.08 -0.08 -9.60
CA THR A 259 5.53 0.66 -10.78
C THR A 259 4.68 0.21 -11.98
N HIS A 260 3.96 1.16 -12.57
CA HIS A 260 3.20 0.92 -13.78
C HIS A 260 4.13 0.46 -14.91
N LEU A 261 3.67 -0.48 -15.71
CA LEU A 261 4.41 -0.99 -16.84
C LEU A 261 3.97 -0.28 -18.11
N LEU A 262 2.72 0.17 -18.22
CA LEU A 262 2.21 0.82 -19.43
C LEU A 262 2.57 2.32 -19.49
N PRO A 263 2.74 2.89 -20.70
CA PRO A 263 3.01 4.31 -20.84
C PRO A 263 1.77 5.15 -20.50
N ARG A 264 2.01 6.32 -19.91
CA ARG A 264 0.96 7.29 -19.58
C ARG A 264 0.20 7.74 -20.84
N LEU A 265 -1.13 7.70 -20.78
CA LEU A 265 -2.04 8.36 -21.71
C LEU A 265 -2.41 9.73 -21.14
N HIS A 266 -2.05 10.80 -21.85
CA HIS A 266 -2.52 12.15 -21.53
C HIS A 266 -4.00 12.30 -21.85
N LEU A 267 -4.72 13.05 -21.00
CA LEU A 267 -6.17 13.27 -21.15
C LEU A 267 -6.54 13.88 -22.51
N SER A 268 -5.72 14.76 -23.07
CA SER A 268 -5.91 15.35 -24.40
C SER A 268 -5.87 14.34 -25.55
N ARG A 269 -5.28 13.16 -25.32
CA ARG A 269 -5.20 12.05 -26.27
C ARG A 269 -6.24 10.97 -25.97
N ASN A 270 -7.11 11.17 -24.99
CA ASN A 270 -8.19 10.24 -24.69
C ASN A 270 -9.16 10.16 -25.88
N GLN A 271 -9.62 8.96 -26.19
CA GLN A 271 -10.52 8.69 -27.31
C GLN A 271 -11.78 8.02 -26.79
N ARG A 272 -12.82 8.01 -27.64
CA ARG A 272 -14.03 7.23 -27.39
C ARG A 272 -13.67 5.77 -27.16
N ARG A 273 -14.25 5.16 -26.13
CA ARG A 273 -14.07 3.74 -25.82
C ARG A 273 -15.20 2.93 -26.47
N HIS A 274 -14.90 1.71 -26.87
CA HIS A 274 -15.85 0.83 -27.56
C HIS A 274 -16.25 -0.38 -26.73
N SER A 275 -15.43 -0.76 -25.74
CA SER A 275 -15.73 -1.84 -24.80
C SER A 275 -16.18 -1.25 -23.46
N LEU A 276 -17.09 -1.93 -22.78
CA LEU A 276 -17.55 -1.56 -21.44
C LEU A 276 -16.48 -1.88 -20.40
N LEU A 277 -16.06 -3.14 -20.31
CA LEU A 277 -15.19 -3.63 -19.24
C LEU A 277 -14.05 -4.48 -19.81
N TYR A 278 -12.85 -4.25 -19.30
CA TYR A 278 -11.66 -5.01 -19.69
C TYR A 278 -10.98 -5.67 -18.50
N PHE A 279 -10.59 -6.92 -18.70
CA PHE A 279 -9.71 -7.65 -17.80
C PHE A 279 -8.67 -8.43 -18.62
N LYS A 280 -7.40 -8.31 -18.21
CA LYS A 280 -6.34 -9.19 -18.69
C LYS A 280 -5.48 -9.69 -17.53
N GLY A 281 -5.42 -11.01 -17.37
CA GLY A 281 -4.68 -11.66 -16.28
C GLY A 281 -5.00 -13.15 -16.21
N ALA A 282 -4.19 -13.91 -15.47
CA ALA A 282 -4.42 -15.36 -15.30
C ALA A 282 -5.82 -15.63 -14.73
N LYS A 283 -6.61 -16.48 -15.41
CA LYS A 283 -7.94 -16.90 -14.96
C LYS A 283 -7.85 -17.61 -13.61
N HIS A 284 -7.01 -18.64 -13.55
CA HIS A 284 -6.84 -19.47 -12.36
C HIS A 284 -5.75 -18.92 -11.45
N ARG A 285 -6.08 -18.78 -10.17
CA ARG A 285 -5.19 -18.32 -9.10
C ARG A 285 -5.44 -19.12 -7.83
N HIS A 286 -4.46 -19.16 -6.93
CA HIS A 286 -4.59 -19.89 -5.67
C HIS A 286 -5.65 -19.27 -4.75
N ARG A 287 -6.37 -20.10 -3.98
CA ARG A 287 -7.30 -19.76 -2.87
C ARG A 287 -8.04 -18.41 -3.01
N GLY A 288 -7.45 -17.31 -2.55
CA GLY A 288 -8.06 -15.98 -2.55
C GLY A 288 -8.41 -15.44 -3.95
N GLY A 289 -7.80 -15.98 -5.01
CA GLY A 289 -8.13 -15.60 -6.39
C GLY A 289 -9.37 -16.28 -6.98
N LEU A 290 -10.10 -17.12 -6.23
CA LEU A 290 -11.32 -17.81 -6.72
C LEU A 290 -12.40 -16.84 -7.21
N ILE A 291 -12.47 -15.63 -6.64
CA ILE A 291 -13.37 -14.59 -7.11
C ILE A 291 -13.13 -14.24 -8.59
N ARG A 292 -11.87 -14.27 -9.04
CA ARG A 292 -11.51 -13.98 -10.43
C ARG A 292 -12.07 -15.02 -11.39
N GLU A 293 -12.02 -16.30 -11.00
CA GLU A 293 -12.58 -17.40 -11.79
C GLU A 293 -14.10 -17.27 -11.89
N LYS A 294 -14.78 -16.99 -10.77
CA LYS A 294 -16.23 -16.77 -10.77
C LYS A 294 -16.64 -15.56 -11.61
N LEU A 295 -15.92 -14.43 -11.47
CA LEU A 295 -16.16 -13.24 -12.29
C LEU A 295 -15.90 -13.52 -13.77
N TRP A 296 -14.89 -14.33 -14.09
CA TRP A 296 -14.65 -14.76 -15.46
C TRP A 296 -15.86 -15.48 -16.04
N ASP A 297 -16.39 -16.48 -15.33
CA ASP A 297 -17.51 -17.28 -15.81
C ASP A 297 -18.81 -16.44 -15.94
N LEU A 298 -18.96 -15.38 -15.14
CA LEU A 298 -20.10 -14.47 -15.22
C LEU A 298 -20.00 -13.41 -16.34
N LEU A 299 -18.79 -13.06 -16.77
CA LEU A 299 -18.53 -11.88 -17.60
C LEU A 299 -18.04 -12.20 -19.02
N VAL A 300 -17.49 -13.39 -19.27
CA VAL A 300 -16.85 -13.73 -20.56
C VAL A 300 -17.81 -13.65 -21.75
N ASP A 301 -19.10 -13.95 -21.54
CA ASP A 301 -20.13 -13.94 -22.60
C ASP A 301 -20.98 -12.67 -22.61
N GLU A 302 -20.66 -11.67 -21.77
CA GLU A 302 -21.39 -10.40 -21.72
C GLU A 302 -20.97 -9.43 -22.84
N HIS A 303 -21.96 -8.77 -23.45
CA HIS A 303 -21.73 -7.82 -24.54
C HIS A 303 -20.85 -6.64 -24.09
N ASP A 304 -19.88 -6.27 -24.94
CA ASP A 304 -18.83 -5.26 -24.72
C ASP A 304 -17.87 -5.54 -23.56
N ILE A 305 -17.83 -6.77 -23.02
CA ILE A 305 -16.88 -7.16 -21.98
C ILE A 305 -15.78 -8.04 -22.58
N VAL A 306 -14.53 -7.75 -22.20
CA VAL A 306 -13.35 -8.46 -22.70
C VAL A 306 -12.60 -9.06 -21.52
N MET A 307 -12.57 -10.39 -21.48
CA MET A 307 -11.83 -11.20 -20.49
C MET A 307 -10.73 -11.98 -21.19
N GLU A 308 -9.46 -11.67 -20.91
CA GLU A 308 -8.30 -12.29 -21.57
C GLU A 308 -7.25 -12.79 -20.58
N GLU A 309 -6.53 -13.86 -20.95
CA GLU A 309 -5.37 -14.28 -20.19
C GLU A 309 -4.18 -13.34 -20.45
N GLY A 310 -3.41 -13.09 -19.39
CA GLY A 310 -2.27 -12.17 -19.42
C GLY A 310 -0.95 -12.91 -19.54
N PHE A 311 -0.02 -12.33 -20.31
CA PHE A 311 1.33 -12.85 -20.49
C PHE A 311 2.35 -11.73 -20.24
N PRO A 312 3.39 -11.95 -19.41
CA PRO A 312 4.38 -10.93 -19.07
C PRO A 312 5.44 -10.78 -20.18
N ASN A 313 5.01 -10.42 -21.40
CA ASN A 313 5.88 -10.21 -22.56
C ASN A 313 5.44 -9.01 -23.40
N ALA A 314 6.19 -8.68 -24.46
CA ALA A 314 5.92 -7.52 -25.31
C ALA A 314 4.52 -7.55 -25.97
N THR A 315 4.09 -8.72 -26.43
CA THR A 315 2.74 -8.89 -27.02
C THR A 315 1.65 -8.65 -25.99
N GLY A 316 1.79 -9.23 -24.79
CA GLY A 316 0.83 -9.04 -23.70
C GLY A 316 0.76 -7.58 -23.24
N ARG A 317 1.90 -6.86 -23.25
CA ARG A 317 1.98 -5.42 -23.00
C ARG A 317 1.18 -4.63 -24.03
N GLU A 318 1.39 -4.86 -25.32
CA GLU A 318 0.68 -4.14 -26.39
C GLU A 318 -0.83 -4.43 -26.37
N GLN A 319 -1.21 -5.70 -26.16
CA GLN A 319 -2.62 -6.08 -25.97
C GLN A 319 -3.25 -5.35 -24.78
N SER A 320 -2.53 -5.22 -23.66
CA SER A 320 -3.01 -4.49 -22.48
C SER A 320 -3.19 -3.00 -22.77
N ILE A 321 -2.24 -2.37 -23.50
CA ILE A 321 -2.35 -0.97 -23.92
C ILE A 321 -3.62 -0.78 -24.76
N ARG A 322 -3.80 -1.61 -25.78
CA ARG A 322 -4.97 -1.53 -26.68
C ARG A 322 -6.27 -1.78 -25.92
N GLY A 323 -6.33 -2.83 -25.11
CA GLY A 323 -7.53 -3.23 -24.37
C GLY A 323 -7.95 -2.17 -23.34
N MET A 324 -7.03 -1.72 -22.49
CA MET A 324 -7.33 -0.68 -21.48
C MET A 324 -7.72 0.66 -22.13
N ARG A 325 -7.06 1.05 -23.24
CA ARG A 325 -7.38 2.30 -23.95
C ARG A 325 -8.58 2.19 -24.89
N ASN A 326 -9.17 1.01 -25.06
CA ASN A 326 -10.41 0.83 -25.81
C ASN A 326 -11.63 0.63 -24.90
N SER A 327 -11.43 0.59 -23.58
CA SER A 327 -12.46 0.19 -22.63
C SER A 327 -12.83 1.30 -21.66
N GLU A 328 -14.11 1.36 -21.28
CA GLU A 328 -14.58 2.36 -20.32
C GLU A 328 -13.99 2.09 -18.93
N PHE A 329 -14.11 0.84 -18.51
CA PHE A 329 -13.76 0.34 -17.19
C PHE A 329 -12.71 -0.78 -17.26
N CYS A 330 -11.90 -0.90 -16.21
CA CYS A 330 -10.89 -1.95 -16.06
C CYS A 330 -11.12 -2.71 -14.75
N LEU A 331 -11.39 -4.01 -14.85
CA LEU A 331 -11.73 -4.86 -13.71
C LEU A 331 -10.49 -5.12 -12.83
N HIS A 332 -10.64 -4.88 -11.54
CA HIS A 332 -9.62 -5.13 -10.52
C HIS A 332 -10.20 -5.91 -9.34
N PRO A 333 -10.34 -7.24 -9.46
CA PRO A 333 -10.78 -8.06 -8.35
C PRO A 333 -9.63 -8.31 -7.39
N ALA A 334 -9.79 -7.87 -6.14
CA ALA A 334 -8.89 -8.25 -5.06
C ALA A 334 -8.95 -9.76 -4.85
N GLY A 335 -7.82 -10.40 -4.57
CA GLY A 335 -7.77 -11.85 -4.40
C GLY A 335 -6.60 -12.31 -3.56
N ASP A 336 -5.77 -13.22 -4.11
CA ASP A 336 -4.56 -13.69 -3.45
C ASP A 336 -3.49 -12.59 -3.26
N THR A 337 -3.55 -11.56 -4.10
CA THR A 337 -2.92 -10.26 -3.90
C THR A 337 -4.02 -9.19 -3.95
N PRO A 338 -4.24 -8.41 -2.87
CA PRO A 338 -5.26 -7.36 -2.83
C PRO A 338 -5.14 -6.34 -3.96
N THR A 339 -3.90 -5.97 -4.33
CA THR A 339 -3.62 -5.09 -5.46
C THR A 339 -2.70 -5.78 -6.49
N SER A 340 -2.52 -5.15 -7.64
CA SER A 340 -1.51 -5.55 -8.65
C SER A 340 -1.15 -4.37 -9.55
N CYS A 341 -0.06 -4.50 -10.32
CA CYS A 341 0.37 -3.51 -11.32
C CYS A 341 -0.77 -3.09 -12.28
N ARG A 342 -1.75 -3.98 -12.54
CA ARG A 342 -2.91 -3.72 -13.40
C ARG A 342 -3.72 -2.49 -12.97
N LEU A 343 -3.86 -2.24 -11.67
CA LEU A 343 -4.57 -1.04 -11.16
C LEU A 343 -3.88 0.23 -11.64
N PHE A 344 -2.56 0.28 -11.48
CA PHE A 344 -1.75 1.44 -11.85
C PHE A 344 -1.63 1.59 -13.37
N ASP A 345 -1.57 0.49 -14.12
CA ASP A 345 -1.64 0.50 -15.59
C ASP A 345 -2.98 1.05 -16.11
N ALA A 346 -4.10 0.71 -15.45
CA ALA A 346 -5.42 1.26 -15.77
C ALA A 346 -5.47 2.77 -15.51
N ILE A 347 -4.91 3.23 -14.39
CA ILE A 347 -4.78 4.65 -14.04
C ILE A 347 -3.94 5.39 -15.11
N GLN A 348 -2.80 4.84 -15.50
CA GLN A 348 -1.97 5.42 -16.56
C GLN A 348 -2.65 5.39 -17.94
N SER A 349 -3.62 4.50 -18.16
CA SER A 349 -4.34 4.36 -19.43
C SER A 349 -5.68 5.12 -19.48
N LEU A 350 -6.06 5.81 -18.39
CA LEU A 350 -7.38 6.46 -18.24
C LEU A 350 -8.55 5.47 -18.44
N CYS A 351 -8.37 4.24 -17.97
CA CYS A 351 -9.39 3.21 -17.89
C CYS A 351 -9.92 3.16 -16.46
N ILE A 352 -11.22 3.39 -16.24
CA ILE A 352 -11.78 3.59 -14.91
C ILE A 352 -11.67 2.30 -14.09
N PRO A 353 -10.87 2.26 -13.01
CA PRO A 353 -10.73 1.05 -12.23
C PRO A 353 -12.06 0.66 -11.59
N VAL A 354 -12.43 -0.62 -11.72
CA VAL A 354 -13.54 -1.23 -10.99
C VAL A 354 -12.95 -2.17 -9.96
N ILE A 355 -12.83 -1.67 -8.74
CA ILE A 355 -12.19 -2.35 -7.63
C ILE A 355 -13.25 -3.22 -6.94
N VAL A 356 -13.13 -4.55 -7.10
CA VAL A 356 -14.02 -5.51 -6.44
C VAL A 356 -13.34 -6.02 -5.18
N SER A 357 -13.76 -5.52 -4.02
CA SER A 357 -13.22 -5.89 -2.71
C SER A 357 -14.11 -5.37 -1.58
N ASP A 358 -14.12 -6.08 -0.45
CA ASP A 358 -14.81 -5.65 0.77
C ASP A 358 -13.86 -4.98 1.79
N ASN A 359 -12.55 -5.09 1.60
CA ASN A 359 -11.55 -4.73 2.62
C ASN A 359 -10.15 -4.42 2.04
N ILE A 360 -10.09 -3.85 0.84
CA ILE A 360 -8.81 -3.46 0.22
C ILE A 360 -8.27 -2.17 0.84
N GLU A 361 -6.98 -2.18 1.16
CA GLU A 361 -6.22 -0.96 1.43
C GLU A 361 -5.38 -0.56 0.22
N LEU A 362 -5.36 0.74 -0.09
CA LEU A 362 -4.72 1.30 -1.27
C LEU A 362 -3.58 2.26 -0.91
N PRO A 363 -2.60 2.45 -1.82
CA PRO A 363 -1.53 3.41 -1.58
C PRO A 363 -2.03 4.83 -1.37
N PHE A 364 -1.42 5.51 -0.40
CA PHE A 364 -1.63 6.95 -0.16
C PHE A 364 -3.06 7.37 0.22
N GLU A 365 -3.86 6.45 0.77
CA GLU A 365 -5.15 6.78 1.39
C GLU A 365 -5.02 7.92 2.42
N GLY A 366 -6.02 8.81 2.43
CA GLY A 366 -6.02 10.06 3.20
C GLY A 366 -5.25 11.22 2.53
N ILE A 367 -4.43 10.93 1.51
CA ILE A 367 -3.92 11.94 0.58
C ILE A 367 -4.75 11.90 -0.72
N LEU A 368 -5.07 10.68 -1.17
CA LEU A 368 -5.96 10.42 -2.30
C LEU A 368 -7.28 9.84 -1.82
N ASP A 369 -8.36 10.26 -2.48
CA ASP A 369 -9.66 9.60 -2.41
C ASP A 369 -9.90 8.83 -3.70
N TYR A 370 -9.78 7.49 -3.64
CA TYR A 370 -9.96 6.62 -4.79
C TYR A 370 -11.41 6.60 -5.31
N SER A 371 -12.40 6.94 -4.47
CA SER A 371 -13.81 7.00 -4.89
C SER A 371 -14.06 8.09 -5.93
N GLU A 372 -13.16 9.07 -6.01
CA GLU A 372 -13.24 10.14 -6.99
C GLU A 372 -12.85 9.72 -8.41
N PHE A 373 -12.12 8.62 -8.58
CA PHE A 373 -11.60 8.19 -9.90
C PHE A 373 -11.72 6.69 -10.16
N SER A 374 -12.35 5.93 -9.25
CA SER A 374 -12.58 4.49 -9.34
C SER A 374 -14.01 4.14 -8.90
N VAL A 375 -14.51 2.99 -9.34
CA VAL A 375 -15.77 2.41 -8.89
C VAL A 375 -15.44 1.29 -7.91
N PHE A 376 -15.99 1.34 -6.69
CA PHE A 376 -15.87 0.26 -5.71
C PHE A 376 -17.12 -0.61 -5.73
N VAL A 377 -16.92 -1.92 -5.73
CA VAL A 377 -18.00 -2.91 -5.76
C VAL A 377 -17.73 -3.99 -4.72
N SER A 378 -18.75 -4.34 -3.93
CA SER A 378 -18.64 -5.45 -2.98
C SER A 378 -18.46 -6.79 -3.72
N VAL A 379 -17.84 -7.76 -3.06
CA VAL A 379 -17.68 -9.10 -3.65
C VAL A 379 -19.05 -9.73 -3.93
N THR A 380 -20.01 -9.55 -3.03
CA THR A 380 -21.37 -10.10 -3.16
C THR A 380 -22.09 -9.53 -4.38
N ASP A 381 -22.05 -8.21 -4.57
CA ASP A 381 -22.73 -7.58 -5.71
C ASP A 381 -22.06 -7.96 -7.03
N ALA A 382 -20.72 -7.97 -7.08
CA ALA A 382 -19.98 -8.35 -8.28
C ALA A 382 -20.23 -9.80 -8.72
N LEU A 383 -20.50 -10.70 -7.78
CA LEU A 383 -20.82 -12.11 -8.04
C LEU A 383 -22.32 -12.35 -8.30
N THR A 384 -23.16 -11.33 -8.23
CA THR A 384 -24.57 -11.45 -8.62
C THR A 384 -24.67 -11.46 -10.16
N PRO A 385 -25.31 -12.47 -10.77
CA PRO A 385 -25.38 -12.59 -12.23
C PRO A 385 -25.89 -11.31 -12.89
N LYS A 386 -25.18 -10.86 -13.93
CA LYS A 386 -25.46 -9.64 -14.73
C LYS A 386 -25.43 -8.31 -13.96
N TRP A 387 -25.36 -8.32 -12.63
CA TRP A 387 -25.43 -7.12 -11.81
C TRP A 387 -24.28 -6.16 -12.14
N LEU A 388 -23.04 -6.66 -12.20
CA LEU A 388 -21.88 -5.81 -12.46
C LEU A 388 -21.97 -5.12 -13.83
N ALA A 389 -22.36 -5.86 -14.87
CA ALA A 389 -22.52 -5.30 -16.21
C ALA A 389 -23.63 -4.24 -16.23
N TYR A 390 -24.77 -4.49 -15.59
CA TYR A 390 -25.86 -3.52 -15.47
C TYR A 390 -25.42 -2.26 -14.70
N HIS A 391 -24.75 -2.45 -13.56
CA HIS A 391 -24.24 -1.36 -12.73
C HIS A 391 -23.27 -0.46 -13.52
N LEU A 392 -22.31 -1.04 -14.23
CA LEU A 392 -21.35 -0.27 -15.04
C LEU A 392 -22.01 0.45 -16.22
N ARG A 393 -23.05 -0.13 -16.83
CA ARG A 393 -23.84 0.51 -17.90
C ARG A 393 -24.69 1.69 -17.39
N SER A 394 -24.96 1.77 -16.09
CA SER A 394 -25.76 2.86 -15.50
C SER A 394 -25.00 4.20 -15.39
N PHE A 395 -23.66 4.17 -15.46
CA PHE A 395 -22.85 5.39 -15.42
C PHE A 395 -22.99 6.19 -16.71
N SER A 396 -23.31 7.47 -16.58
CA SER A 396 -23.42 8.38 -17.73
C SER A 396 -22.04 8.73 -18.31
N GLU A 397 -22.02 9.27 -19.54
CA GLU A 397 -20.77 9.81 -20.12
C GLU A 397 -20.14 10.88 -19.24
N ARG A 398 -20.97 11.73 -18.60
CA ARG A 398 -20.50 12.77 -17.69
C ARG A 398 -19.78 12.18 -16.47
N ASP A 399 -20.30 11.10 -15.90
CA ASP A 399 -19.66 10.43 -14.76
C ASP A 399 -18.30 9.86 -15.18
N LYS A 400 -18.26 9.21 -16.35
CA LYS A 400 -17.01 8.63 -16.90
C LYS A 400 -15.97 9.69 -17.24
N GLU A 401 -16.38 10.83 -17.81
CA GLU A 401 -15.50 11.99 -18.07
C GLU A 401 -14.97 12.61 -16.77
N SER A 402 -15.83 12.71 -15.74
CA SER A 402 -15.44 13.19 -14.41
C SER A 402 -14.38 12.28 -13.80
N PHE A 403 -14.60 10.96 -13.77
CA PHE A 403 -13.62 9.99 -13.29
C PHE A 403 -12.28 10.12 -14.01
N ARG A 404 -12.27 10.17 -15.34
CA ARG A 404 -11.03 10.31 -16.13
C ARG A 404 -10.32 11.64 -15.88
N SER A 405 -11.07 12.73 -15.74
CA SER A 405 -10.49 14.04 -15.47
C SER A 405 -9.81 14.09 -14.10
N ARG A 406 -10.41 13.46 -13.09
CA ARG A 406 -9.79 13.32 -11.75
C ARG A 406 -8.60 12.37 -11.78
N MET A 407 -8.74 11.23 -12.44
CA MET A 407 -7.65 10.26 -12.63
C MET A 407 -6.42 10.88 -13.30
N ALA A 408 -6.61 11.70 -14.34
CA ALA A 408 -5.52 12.36 -15.05
C ALA A 408 -4.69 13.30 -14.15
N LYS A 409 -5.30 13.88 -13.11
CA LYS A 409 -4.63 14.74 -12.12
C LYS A 409 -3.76 13.94 -11.14
N VAL A 410 -4.11 12.67 -10.88
CA VAL A 410 -3.40 11.82 -9.90
C VAL A 410 -2.42 10.84 -10.56
N GLN A 411 -2.36 10.75 -11.89
CA GLN A 411 -1.44 9.84 -12.59
C GLN A 411 0.03 10.01 -12.15
N SER A 412 0.49 11.23 -11.91
CA SER A 412 1.88 11.52 -11.47
C SER A 412 2.18 11.00 -10.06
N VAL A 413 1.17 10.90 -9.20
CA VAL A 413 1.30 10.39 -7.81
C VAL A 413 1.81 8.96 -7.76
N PHE A 414 1.59 8.19 -8.81
CA PHE A 414 2.02 6.79 -8.92
C PHE A 414 3.30 6.59 -9.74
N VAL A 415 3.97 7.68 -10.14
CA VAL A 415 5.21 7.62 -10.93
C VAL A 415 6.43 7.70 -10.02
N TYR A 416 7.29 6.69 -10.09
CA TYR A 416 8.58 6.69 -9.40
C TYR A 416 9.71 7.31 -10.21
N ASP A 417 9.68 7.09 -11.53
CA ASP A 417 10.75 7.45 -12.46
C ASP A 417 11.02 8.97 -12.46
N ASN A 418 12.29 9.34 -12.32
CA ASN A 418 12.76 10.73 -12.36
C ASN A 418 13.38 11.14 -13.72
N GLY A 419 13.27 10.28 -14.74
CA GLY A 419 13.78 10.47 -16.08
C GLY A 419 15.30 10.29 -16.21
N ARG A 420 15.99 9.89 -15.13
CA ARG A 420 17.45 9.73 -15.09
C ARG A 420 17.82 8.28 -15.38
N ALA A 421 18.84 8.10 -16.21
CA ALA A 421 19.28 6.79 -16.64
C ALA A 421 19.83 5.91 -15.50
N ASP A 422 20.43 6.52 -14.49
CA ASP A 422 21.02 5.90 -13.29
C ASP A 422 20.09 5.93 -12.08
N GLY A 423 18.88 6.49 -12.23
CA GLY A 423 17.91 6.66 -11.15
C GLY A 423 18.29 7.74 -10.14
N ILE A 424 19.45 8.40 -10.27
CA ILE A 424 19.94 9.41 -9.34
C ILE A 424 19.66 10.81 -9.92
N GLY A 425 18.80 11.54 -9.25
CA GLY A 425 18.48 12.92 -9.59
C GLY A 425 17.20 13.44 -8.92
N PRO A 426 16.86 14.70 -9.19
CA PRO A 426 15.68 15.34 -8.62
C PRO A 426 14.42 14.57 -9.00
N ILE A 427 13.55 14.36 -8.02
CA ILE A 427 12.27 13.68 -8.20
C ILE A 427 11.13 14.68 -8.41
N GLN A 428 10.03 14.22 -8.98
CA GLN A 428 8.84 15.05 -9.12
C GLN A 428 8.23 15.35 -7.74
N PRO A 429 7.90 16.63 -7.41
CA PRO A 429 7.29 16.99 -6.13
C PRO A 429 6.02 16.20 -5.80
N ASP A 430 5.23 15.86 -6.82
CA ASP A 430 4.00 15.09 -6.72
C ASP A 430 4.18 13.60 -7.04
N GLY A 431 5.41 13.10 -7.19
CA GLY A 431 5.71 11.70 -7.52
C GLY A 431 5.53 10.72 -6.36
N ALA A 432 5.63 9.42 -6.67
CA ALA A 432 5.42 8.33 -5.71
C ALA A 432 6.42 8.38 -4.54
N VAL A 433 7.70 8.65 -4.79
CA VAL A 433 8.74 8.71 -3.75
C VAL A 433 8.40 9.75 -2.67
N ASN A 434 7.91 10.93 -3.08
CA ASN A 434 7.50 11.97 -2.12
C ASN A 434 6.26 11.58 -1.32
N HIS A 435 5.27 10.96 -1.97
CA HIS A 435 4.08 10.48 -1.28
C HIS A 435 4.42 9.36 -0.29
N ILE A 436 5.37 8.48 -0.61
CA ILE A 436 5.90 7.48 0.32
C ILE A 436 6.47 8.16 1.55
N TRP A 437 7.36 9.15 1.38
CA TRP A 437 7.96 9.84 2.53
C TRP A 437 6.95 10.62 3.37
N LYS A 438 5.96 11.25 2.75
CA LYS A 438 4.82 11.86 3.45
C LYS A 438 4.04 10.85 4.27
N LYS A 439 3.75 9.66 3.72
CA LYS A 439 3.09 8.59 4.48
C LYS A 439 3.99 8.07 5.59
N VAL A 440 5.29 7.87 5.38
CA VAL A 440 6.23 7.46 6.43
C VAL A 440 6.27 8.49 7.56
N GLN A 441 6.33 9.79 7.24
CA GLN A 441 6.28 10.87 8.23
C GLN A 441 5.02 10.78 9.12
N GLN A 442 3.87 10.44 8.55
CA GLN A 442 2.62 10.23 9.31
C GLN A 442 2.70 9.06 10.31
N LYS A 443 3.58 8.07 10.07
CA LYS A 443 3.78 6.92 10.97
C LYS A 443 4.77 7.20 12.11
N VAL A 444 5.67 8.18 11.92
CA VAL A 444 6.79 8.48 12.85
C VAL A 444 6.33 8.71 14.30
N PRO A 445 5.26 9.49 14.61
CA PRO A 445 4.86 9.70 16.00
C PRO A 445 4.54 8.40 16.75
N MET A 446 3.78 7.50 16.12
CA MET A 446 3.42 6.20 16.71
C MET A 446 4.63 5.29 16.89
N VAL A 447 5.55 5.32 15.93
CA VAL A 447 6.83 4.59 16.03
C VAL A 447 7.68 5.12 17.18
N LYS A 448 7.81 6.46 17.33
CA LYS A 448 8.54 7.10 18.44
C LYS A 448 7.95 6.69 19.80
N GLU A 449 6.63 6.69 19.92
CA GLU A 449 5.98 6.20 21.15
C GLU A 449 6.25 4.71 21.40
N ALA A 450 6.20 3.86 20.38
CA ALA A 450 6.50 2.43 20.51
C ALA A 450 7.94 2.18 20.99
N VAL A 451 8.91 2.95 20.49
CA VAL A 451 10.31 2.92 20.95
C VAL A 451 10.40 3.32 22.42
N ILE A 452 9.76 4.42 22.83
CA ILE A 452 9.76 4.87 24.23
C ILE A 452 9.09 3.85 25.15
N ARG A 453 8.00 3.21 24.70
CA ARG A 453 7.31 2.14 25.43
C ARG A 453 8.24 0.94 25.66
N GLU A 454 8.98 0.51 24.64
CA GLU A 454 9.91 -0.62 24.75
C GLU A 454 11.06 -0.32 25.74
N ARG A 455 11.61 0.89 25.74
CA ARG A 455 12.70 1.27 26.66
C ARG A 455 12.34 1.21 28.14
N ARG A 456 11.06 1.34 28.48
CA ARG A 456 10.57 1.26 29.88
C ARG A 456 10.38 -0.17 30.36
N LYS A 457 10.53 -1.16 29.48
CA LYS A 457 10.26 -2.55 29.78
C LYS A 457 11.36 -3.13 30.69
N PRO A 458 11.01 -3.73 31.84
CA PRO A 458 12.01 -4.37 32.70
C PRO A 458 12.70 -5.53 31.99
N VAL A 459 13.98 -5.72 32.29
CA VAL A 459 14.79 -6.81 31.73
C VAL A 459 14.12 -8.17 32.02
N GLY A 460 14.07 -9.05 31.03
CA GLY A 460 13.47 -10.39 31.16
C GLY A 460 11.95 -10.43 31.07
N THR A 461 11.26 -9.28 31.01
CA THR A 461 9.81 -9.26 30.80
C THR A 461 9.49 -9.52 29.34
N SER A 462 8.45 -10.30 29.05
CA SER A 462 7.84 -10.40 27.72
C SER A 462 6.46 -9.74 27.76
N VAL A 463 6.20 -8.80 26.85
CA VAL A 463 4.87 -8.22 26.69
C VAL A 463 4.29 -8.82 25.41
N PRO A 464 3.12 -9.47 25.48
CA PRO A 464 2.45 -9.96 24.28
C PRO A 464 2.24 -8.82 23.29
N LEU A 465 2.52 -9.08 22.01
CA LEU A 465 2.18 -8.14 20.94
C LEU A 465 0.66 -7.92 20.99
N ARG A 466 0.24 -6.67 21.25
CA ARG A 466 -1.17 -6.31 21.23
C ARG A 466 -1.53 -5.93 19.80
N CYS A 467 -2.57 -6.56 19.26
CA CYS A 467 -3.21 -6.06 18.06
C CYS A 467 -3.73 -4.65 18.36
N GLN A 468 -3.24 -3.67 17.61
CA GLN A 468 -3.81 -2.34 17.59
C GLN A 468 -4.75 -2.33 16.39
N CYS A 469 -6.05 -2.42 16.65
CA CYS A 469 -7.07 -2.09 15.66
C CYS A 469 -7.28 -0.57 15.76
N ILE A 470 -7.29 0.12 14.61
CA ILE A 470 -7.78 1.50 14.52
C ILE A 470 -9.27 1.43 14.16
#